data_AF-A0A535X6V0-F1
#
_entry.id   AF-A0A535X6V0-F1
#
_cell.length_a   1.000
_cell.length_b   1.000
_cell.length_c   1.000
_cell.angle_alpha   90.00
_cell.angle_beta   90.00
_cell.angle_gamma   90.00
#
_symmetry.space_group_name_H-M   'P 1'
#
loop_
_entity.id
_entity.type
_entity.pdbx_description
1 polymer ?
#
loop_
_entity_poly.entity_id
_entity_poly.type
_entity_poly.pdbx_seq_one_letter_code
_entity_poly.pdbx_strand_id
1 'polypeptide(L)'
;MPLWAVNQVRDRPVLGELRSGAQALVKAQAAAARGHSSAARDLRAASEAFQRKLEEAGNAAAVSLRRARHASGEETLRRIREILRLAALEGGDTWDRLQTGALASEPRPRDDMLEMFAAGAASAGGRRGEQAEARRAAKVAQRTAQSDDELAQRATATARRFRKEATDAAAAAERAAERAVAAEEAAARANAQAQKSHRAARQHRSG
;
A
#
# COMPACT_ATOMS: atom_id res chain seq x y z
N MET A 1 -8.21 2.09 1.53
CA MET A 1 -8.07 3.55 1.77
C MET A 1 -7.30 4.29 0.68
N PRO A 2 -6.18 3.79 0.13
CA PRO A 2 -5.43 4.47 -0.94
C PRO A 2 -6.27 4.83 -2.17
N LEU A 3 -7.02 3.86 -2.71
CA LEU A 3 -7.90 4.07 -3.86
C LEU A 3 -8.95 5.17 -3.64
N TRP A 4 -9.59 5.18 -2.46
CA TRP A 4 -10.54 6.23 -2.10
C TRP A 4 -9.88 7.61 -2.11
N ALA A 5 -8.68 7.74 -1.52
CA ALA A 5 -7.98 9.02 -1.42
C ALA A 5 -7.57 9.58 -2.80
N VAL A 6 -7.15 8.69 -3.69
CA VAL A 6 -6.83 9.02 -5.07
C VAL A 6 -8.07 9.55 -5.81
N ASN A 7 -9.23 8.92 -5.62
CA ASN A 7 -10.50 9.40 -6.19
C ASN A 7 -10.96 10.77 -5.64
N GLN A 8 -10.37 11.25 -4.54
CA GLN A 8 -10.61 12.61 -4.02
C GLN A 8 -9.72 13.68 -4.67
N VAL A 9 -8.69 13.30 -5.43
CA VAL A 9 -7.85 14.26 -6.16
C VAL A 9 -8.60 14.72 -7.41
N ARG A 10 -9.52 15.67 -7.22
CA ARG A 10 -10.34 16.24 -8.31
C ARG A 10 -9.75 17.52 -8.92
N ASP A 11 -8.55 17.89 -8.48
CA ASP A 11 -7.82 19.04 -8.98
C ASP A 11 -7.32 18.76 -10.41
N ARG A 12 -8.05 19.28 -11.40
CA ARG A 12 -7.77 19.07 -12.82
C ARG A 12 -6.41 19.63 -13.25
N PRO A 13 -5.98 20.84 -12.83
CA PRO A 13 -4.63 21.32 -13.05
C PRO A 13 -3.54 20.35 -12.57
N VAL A 14 -3.61 19.91 -11.31
CA VAL A 14 -2.61 19.00 -10.73
C VAL A 14 -2.55 17.67 -11.49
N LEU A 15 -3.70 17.09 -11.82
CA LEU A 15 -3.76 15.87 -12.63
C LEU A 15 -3.24 16.11 -14.05
N GLY A 16 -3.56 17.24 -14.68
CA GLY A 16 -3.08 17.59 -16.02
C GLY A 16 -1.57 17.71 -16.10
N GLU A 17 -0.94 18.34 -15.10
CA GLU A 17 0.52 18.44 -15.00
C GLU A 17 1.17 17.09 -14.75
N LEU A 18 0.56 16.25 -13.91
CA LEU A 18 1.01 14.87 -13.69
C LEU A 18 1.01 14.06 -14.99
N ARG A 19 -0.06 14.15 -15.78
CA ARG A 19 -0.16 13.46 -17.09
C ARG A 19 0.85 13.98 -18.09
N SER A 20 1.03 15.28 -18.16
CA SER A 20 2.02 15.90 -19.06
C SER A 20 3.44 15.46 -18.70
N GLY A 21 3.76 15.39 -17.40
CA GLY A 21 5.05 14.87 -16.90
C GLY A 21 5.26 13.39 -17.26
N ALA A 22 4.22 12.56 -17.13
CA ALA A 22 4.28 11.15 -17.52
C ALA A 22 4.54 10.98 -19.03
N GLN A 23 3.88 11.77 -19.88
CA GLN A 23 4.10 11.74 -21.33
C GLN A 23 5.51 12.21 -21.70
N ALA A 24 6.03 13.26 -21.05
CA ALA A 24 7.39 13.72 -21.26
C ALA A 24 8.43 12.65 -20.88
N LEU A 25 8.19 11.94 -19.78
CA LEU A 25 9.03 10.81 -19.34
C LEU A 25 9.04 9.68 -20.38
N VAL A 26 7.88 9.24 -20.84
CA VAL A 26 7.75 8.18 -21.88
C VAL A 26 8.47 8.60 -23.16
N LYS A 27 8.32 9.86 -23.58
CA LYS A 27 9.02 10.40 -24.76
C LYS A 27 10.54 10.40 -24.58
N ALA A 28 11.02 10.79 -23.40
CA ALA A 28 12.46 10.79 -23.09
C ALA A 28 13.04 9.37 -23.04
N GLN A 29 12.29 8.40 -22.50
CA GLN A 29 12.67 6.98 -22.53
C GLN A 29 12.77 6.45 -23.96
N ALA A 30 11.80 6.78 -24.82
CA ALA A 30 11.85 6.39 -26.23
C ALA A 30 13.03 7.02 -26.98
N ALA A 31 13.39 8.29 -26.68
CA ALA A 31 14.56 8.94 -27.24
C ALA A 31 15.88 8.31 -26.76
N ALA A 32 15.93 7.87 -25.49
CA ALA A 32 17.07 7.15 -24.92
C ALA A 32 17.27 5.78 -25.59
N ALA A 33 16.19 5.02 -25.80
CA ALA A 33 16.25 3.75 -26.51
C ALA A 33 16.77 3.89 -27.96
N ARG A 34 16.58 5.06 -28.58
CA ARG A 34 17.07 5.40 -29.92
C ARG A 34 18.48 6.00 -29.94
N GLY A 35 19.18 6.03 -28.78
CA GLY A 35 20.59 6.43 -28.70
C GLY A 35 20.87 7.92 -28.93
N HIS A 36 19.93 8.81 -28.65
CA HIS A 36 20.18 10.26 -28.80
C HIS A 36 21.21 10.75 -27.78
N SER A 37 22.13 11.63 -28.22
CA SER A 37 23.23 12.14 -27.40
C SER A 37 22.80 12.98 -26.18
N SER A 38 21.62 13.59 -26.22
CA SER A 38 21.02 14.31 -25.09
C SER A 38 20.14 13.45 -24.19
N ALA A 39 19.87 12.19 -24.56
CA ALA A 39 18.77 11.42 -23.98
C ALA A 39 18.92 11.14 -22.49
N ALA A 40 20.13 10.92 -21.99
CA ALA A 40 20.36 10.69 -20.56
C ALA A 40 20.07 11.94 -19.71
N ARG A 41 20.32 13.14 -20.25
CA ARG A 41 20.00 14.41 -19.59
C ARG A 41 18.49 14.66 -19.62
N ASP A 42 17.88 14.47 -20.79
CA ASP A 42 16.45 14.70 -20.98
C ASP A 42 15.61 13.71 -20.16
N LEU A 43 16.04 12.45 -20.07
CA LEU A 43 15.41 11.43 -19.22
C LEU A 43 15.50 11.78 -17.74
N ARG A 44 16.67 12.24 -17.27
CA ARG A 44 16.83 12.69 -15.87
C ARG A 44 15.91 13.87 -15.57
N ALA A 45 15.91 14.89 -16.42
CA ALA A 45 15.07 16.07 -16.25
C ALA A 45 13.56 15.73 -16.27
N ALA A 46 13.13 14.87 -17.20
CA ALA A 46 11.75 14.42 -17.28
C ALA A 46 11.33 13.57 -16.07
N SER A 47 12.22 12.71 -15.57
CA SER A 47 11.98 11.91 -14.37
C SER A 47 11.82 12.79 -13.12
N GLU A 48 12.70 13.76 -12.91
CA GLU A 48 12.61 14.71 -11.78
C GLU A 48 11.33 15.56 -11.85
N ALA A 49 10.99 16.05 -13.04
CA ALA A 49 9.77 16.81 -13.25
C ALA A 49 8.52 15.96 -12.94
N PHE A 50 8.49 14.72 -13.41
CA PHE A 50 7.40 13.79 -13.12
C PHE A 50 7.30 13.45 -11.61
N GLN A 51 8.42 13.21 -10.94
CA GLN A 51 8.45 12.94 -9.50
C GLN A 51 7.89 14.11 -8.69
N ARG A 52 8.24 15.35 -9.02
CA ARG A 52 7.67 16.55 -8.36
C ARG A 52 6.15 16.60 -8.49
N LYS A 53 5.62 16.37 -9.70
CA LYS A 53 4.17 16.36 -9.95
C LYS A 53 3.45 15.20 -9.27
N LEU A 54 4.12 14.05 -9.15
CA LEU A 54 3.61 12.91 -8.41
C LEU A 54 3.52 13.19 -6.90
N GLU A 55 4.50 13.89 -6.34
CA GLU A 55 4.49 14.31 -4.94
C GLU A 55 3.41 15.34 -4.67
N GLU A 56 3.22 16.33 -5.55
CA GLU A 56 2.13 17.31 -5.47
C GLU A 56 0.76 16.63 -5.46
N ALA A 57 0.50 15.71 -6.40
CA ALA A 57 -0.74 14.94 -6.46
C ALA A 57 -0.93 14.02 -5.24
N GLY A 58 0.14 13.38 -4.78
CA GLY A 58 0.13 12.55 -3.57
C GLY A 58 -0.16 13.37 -2.31
N ASN A 59 0.36 14.59 -2.22
CA ASN A 59 0.07 15.51 -1.12
C ASN A 59 -1.39 15.96 -1.13
N ALA A 60 -1.98 16.22 -2.31
CA ALA A 60 -3.41 16.52 -2.44
C ALA A 60 -4.28 15.35 -1.91
N ALA A 61 -3.96 14.11 -2.27
CA ALA A 61 -4.63 12.92 -1.74
C ALA A 61 -4.46 12.78 -0.21
N ALA A 62 -3.25 13.07 0.30
CA ALA A 62 -2.96 13.02 1.73
C ALA A 62 -3.75 14.08 2.53
N VAL A 63 -3.97 15.27 1.96
CA VAL A 63 -4.85 16.30 2.54
C VAL A 63 -6.27 15.75 2.67
N SER A 64 -6.79 15.06 1.66
CA SER A 64 -8.12 14.44 1.71
C SER A 64 -8.23 13.36 2.79
N LEU A 65 -7.20 12.51 2.95
CA LEU A 65 -7.15 11.53 4.04
C LEU A 65 -7.21 12.20 5.42
N ARG A 66 -6.42 13.26 5.63
CA ARG A 66 -6.40 13.98 6.92
C ARG A 66 -7.74 14.64 7.21
N ARG A 67 -8.35 15.29 6.21
CA ARG A 67 -9.68 15.91 6.35
C ARG A 67 -10.76 14.90 6.73
N ALA A 68 -10.71 13.71 6.15
CA ALA A 68 -11.64 12.62 6.46
C ALA A 68 -11.24 11.77 7.68
N ARG A 69 -10.19 12.16 8.42
CA ARG A 69 -9.67 11.47 9.61
C ARG A 69 -9.32 9.99 9.35
N HIS A 70 -8.83 9.70 8.16
CA HIS A 70 -8.34 8.38 7.80
C HIS A 70 -6.86 8.19 8.15
N ALA A 71 -6.44 6.95 8.39
CA ALA A 71 -5.04 6.63 8.63
C ALA A 71 -4.18 7.01 7.41
N SER A 72 -3.11 7.78 7.66
CA SER A 72 -2.21 8.31 6.64
C SER A 72 -0.77 7.87 6.87
N GLY A 73 -0.57 6.58 7.17
CA GLY A 73 0.77 6.02 7.35
C GLY A 73 1.59 6.03 6.05
N GLU A 74 2.92 5.89 6.17
CA GLU A 74 3.84 5.94 5.04
C GLU A 74 3.47 4.96 3.92
N GLU A 75 3.07 3.73 4.27
CA GLU A 75 2.64 2.73 3.29
C GLU A 75 1.38 3.16 2.53
N THR A 76 0.45 3.84 3.19
CA THR A 76 -0.75 4.38 2.52
C THR A 76 -0.39 5.47 1.53
N LEU A 77 0.53 6.36 1.92
CA LEU A 77 1.01 7.43 1.04
C LEU A 77 1.84 6.89 -0.13
N ARG A 78 2.67 5.87 0.12
CA ARG A 78 3.39 5.13 -0.92
C ARG A 78 2.41 4.52 -1.93
N ARG A 79 1.37 3.84 -1.44
CA ARG A 79 0.36 3.19 -2.30
C ARG A 79 -0.43 4.21 -3.12
N ILE A 80 -0.78 5.36 -2.54
CA ILE A 80 -1.41 6.48 -3.26
C ILE A 80 -0.53 6.95 -4.42
N ARG A 81 0.75 7.21 -4.17
CA ARG A 81 1.69 7.63 -5.21
C ARG A 81 1.82 6.56 -6.30
N GLU A 82 1.83 5.28 -5.94
CA GLU A 82 1.90 4.21 -6.93
C GLU A 82 0.66 4.15 -7.83
N ILE A 83 -0.54 4.26 -7.26
CA ILE A 83 -1.79 4.31 -8.04
C ILE A 83 -1.78 5.49 -9.01
N LEU A 84 -1.41 6.69 -8.53
CA LEU A 84 -1.32 7.90 -9.35
C LEU A 84 -0.30 7.76 -10.48
N ARG A 85 0.87 7.20 -10.17
CA ARG A 85 1.93 6.92 -11.15
C ARG A 85 1.46 5.98 -12.24
N LEU A 86 0.85 4.84 -11.87
CA LEU A 86 0.39 3.84 -12.83
C LEU A 86 -0.73 4.38 -13.71
N ALA A 87 -1.72 5.07 -13.14
CA ALA A 87 -2.78 5.71 -13.92
C ALA A 87 -2.22 6.78 -14.88
N ALA A 88 -1.25 7.58 -14.43
CA ALA A 88 -0.63 8.62 -15.24
C ALA A 88 0.22 8.06 -16.38
N LEU A 89 0.86 6.90 -16.21
CA LEU A 89 1.66 6.26 -17.25
C LEU A 89 0.80 5.47 -18.23
N GLU A 90 -0.15 4.67 -17.73
CA GLU A 90 -1.07 3.87 -18.55
C GLU A 90 -1.94 4.76 -19.45
N GLY A 91 -2.48 5.86 -18.92
CA GLY A 91 -3.39 6.73 -19.68
C GLY A 91 -4.76 6.08 -19.95
N GLY A 92 -5.42 6.54 -21.02
CA GLY A 92 -6.70 6.00 -21.51
C GLY A 92 -7.80 5.96 -20.45
N ASP A 93 -8.61 4.91 -20.48
CA ASP A 93 -9.76 4.73 -19.58
C ASP A 93 -9.38 4.78 -18.09
N THR A 94 -8.21 4.25 -17.70
CA THR A 94 -7.74 4.32 -16.31
C THR A 94 -7.55 5.78 -15.88
N TRP A 95 -6.96 6.59 -16.75
CA TRP A 95 -6.75 8.01 -16.50
C TRP A 95 -8.06 8.81 -16.49
N ASP A 96 -8.96 8.53 -17.42
CA ASP A 96 -10.26 9.23 -17.51
C ASP A 96 -11.12 8.93 -16.27
N ARG A 97 -11.07 7.67 -15.78
CA ARG A 97 -11.70 7.28 -14.52
C ARG A 97 -11.04 7.93 -13.31
N LEU A 98 -9.72 8.11 -13.30
CA LEU A 98 -9.05 8.87 -12.25
C LEU A 98 -9.53 10.33 -12.22
N GLN A 99 -9.58 10.99 -13.37
CA GLN A 99 -10.00 12.40 -13.47
C GLN A 99 -11.45 12.64 -13.02
N THR A 100 -12.30 11.64 -13.17
CA THR A 100 -13.70 11.67 -12.73
C THR A 100 -13.88 11.16 -11.29
N GLY A 101 -12.80 10.72 -10.63
CA GLY A 101 -12.85 10.15 -9.28
C GLY A 101 -13.59 8.81 -9.21
N ALA A 102 -13.57 8.05 -10.30
CA ALA A 102 -14.31 6.81 -10.52
C ALA A 102 -13.39 5.60 -10.76
N LEU A 103 -12.15 5.61 -10.26
CA LEU A 103 -11.33 4.39 -10.28
C LEU A 103 -12.00 3.31 -9.43
N ALA A 104 -12.39 2.21 -10.09
CA ALA A 104 -13.04 1.07 -9.47
C ALA A 104 -12.05 0.09 -8.82
N SER A 105 -10.81 0.06 -9.31
CA SER A 105 -9.74 -0.81 -8.83
C SER A 105 -8.39 -0.10 -8.92
N GLU A 106 -7.42 -0.60 -8.14
CA GLU A 106 -6.05 -0.11 -8.24
C GLU A 106 -5.44 -0.56 -9.59
N PRO A 107 -4.87 0.37 -10.37
CA PRO A 107 -4.18 0.04 -11.61
C PRO A 107 -3.05 -0.95 -11.34
N ARG A 108 -2.83 -1.87 -12.29
CA ARG A 108 -1.73 -2.84 -12.20
C ARG A 108 -0.64 -2.47 -13.21
N PRO A 109 0.65 -2.67 -12.87
CA PRO A 109 1.72 -2.57 -13.85
C PRO A 109 1.45 -3.53 -15.01
N ARG A 110 1.58 -3.05 -16.24
CA ARG A 110 1.62 -3.90 -17.44
C ARG A 110 3.05 -4.36 -17.68
N ASP A 111 3.23 -5.52 -18.31
CA ASP A 111 4.55 -6.08 -18.60
C ASP A 111 5.44 -5.11 -19.40
N ASP A 112 4.86 -4.41 -20.38
CA ASP A 112 5.55 -3.37 -21.16
C ASP A 112 6.08 -2.22 -20.29
N MET A 113 5.38 -1.84 -19.22
CA MET A 113 5.84 -0.79 -18.30
C MET A 113 6.99 -1.27 -17.42
N LEU A 114 7.02 -2.56 -17.07
CA LEU A 114 8.13 -3.16 -16.31
C LEU A 114 9.41 -3.17 -17.15
N GLU A 115 9.31 -3.47 -18.44
CA GLU A 115 10.45 -3.40 -19.37
C GLU A 115 10.96 -1.96 -19.57
N MET A 116 10.08 -0.95 -19.64
CA MET A 116 10.48 0.45 -19.74
C MET A 116 11.24 0.96 -18.52
N PHE A 117 10.91 0.46 -17.31
CA PHE A 117 11.66 0.78 -16.09
C PHE A 117 13.01 0.06 -16.02
N ALA A 118 13.10 -1.16 -16.56
CA ALA A 118 14.37 -1.89 -16.66
C ALA A 118 15.31 -1.28 -17.73
N ALA A 119 14.79 -0.86 -18.88
CA ALA A 119 15.56 -0.33 -20.00
C ALA A 119 16.26 1.01 -19.68
N GLY A 120 15.66 1.84 -18.81
CA GLY A 120 16.27 3.09 -18.35
C GLY A 120 17.52 2.91 -17.48
N ALA A 121 17.74 1.72 -16.92
CA ALA A 121 18.91 1.40 -16.09
C ALA A 121 20.08 0.82 -16.91
N ALA A 122 19.83 0.30 -18.11
CA ALA A 122 20.81 -0.47 -18.88
C ALA A 122 21.56 0.34 -19.97
N SER A 123 21.08 1.52 -20.35
CA SER A 123 21.60 2.24 -21.52
C SER A 123 22.40 3.50 -21.15
N ALA A 124 23.59 3.30 -20.57
CA ALA A 124 24.60 4.37 -20.49
C ALA A 124 26.04 3.81 -20.38
N GLY A 125 26.79 3.84 -21.49
CA GLY A 125 28.05 4.60 -21.47
C GLY A 125 29.38 3.92 -21.81
N GLY A 126 29.79 3.94 -23.09
CA GLY A 126 31.18 4.14 -23.57
C GLY A 126 32.39 3.83 -22.65
N ARG A 127 33.08 2.74 -23.00
CA ARG A 127 34.35 2.08 -22.58
C ARG A 127 35.45 2.74 -21.70
N ARG A 128 35.37 3.97 -21.19
CA ARG A 128 36.38 4.49 -20.20
C ARG A 128 35.82 5.25 -19.00
N GLY A 129 34.63 5.84 -19.07
CA GLY A 129 33.90 6.33 -17.88
C GLY A 129 33.12 5.22 -17.18
N GLU A 130 32.75 4.20 -17.96
CA GLU A 130 31.97 3.01 -17.63
C GLU A 130 32.48 2.27 -16.39
N GLN A 131 33.80 2.16 -16.17
CA GLN A 131 34.32 1.33 -15.07
C GLN A 131 34.25 2.04 -13.70
N ALA A 132 34.39 3.37 -13.66
CA ALA A 132 34.29 4.14 -12.42
C ALA A 132 32.83 4.39 -12.03
N GLU A 133 31.97 4.60 -13.02
CA GLU A 133 30.53 4.78 -12.82
C GLU A 133 29.82 3.44 -12.56
N ALA A 134 30.21 2.34 -13.22
CA ALA A 134 29.72 0.99 -12.90
C ALA A 134 30.14 0.53 -11.50
N ARG A 135 31.33 0.91 -11.00
CA ARG A 135 31.72 0.61 -9.60
C ARG A 135 30.89 1.40 -8.59
N ARG A 136 30.47 2.63 -8.91
CA ARG A 136 29.57 3.42 -8.05
C ARG A 136 28.13 2.92 -8.14
N ALA A 137 27.64 2.62 -9.34
CA ALA A 137 26.32 2.05 -9.58
C ALA A 137 26.19 0.66 -8.95
N ALA A 138 27.21 -0.20 -9.05
CA ALA A 138 27.24 -1.49 -8.37
C ALA A 138 27.25 -1.34 -6.84
N LYS A 139 27.98 -0.35 -6.28
CA LYS A 139 27.93 -0.06 -4.84
C LYS A 139 26.58 0.49 -4.39
N VAL A 140 25.89 1.27 -5.22
CA VAL A 140 24.54 1.77 -4.92
C VAL A 140 23.53 0.62 -5.04
N ALA A 141 23.58 -0.18 -6.10
CA ALA A 141 22.73 -1.36 -6.28
C ALA A 141 22.93 -2.40 -5.18
N GLN A 142 24.17 -2.62 -4.73
CA GLN A 142 24.48 -3.50 -3.60
C GLN A 142 23.92 -2.96 -2.28
N ARG A 143 23.98 -1.64 -2.05
CA ARG A 143 23.36 -1.00 -0.88
C ARG A 143 21.84 -1.05 -0.94
N THR A 144 21.24 -0.88 -2.12
CA THR A 144 19.79 -1.02 -2.32
C THR A 144 19.35 -2.47 -2.10
N ALA A 145 20.07 -3.45 -2.64
CA ALA A 145 19.79 -4.87 -2.42
C ALA A 145 19.92 -5.27 -0.94
N GLN A 146 20.94 -4.76 -0.23
CA GLN A 146 21.08 -4.97 1.21
C GLN A 146 19.93 -4.33 2.01
N SER A 147 19.51 -3.12 1.61
CA SER A 147 18.34 -2.45 2.21
C SER A 147 17.04 -3.21 1.95
N ASP A 148 16.88 -3.80 0.76
CA ASP A 148 15.70 -4.59 0.40
C ASP A 148 15.66 -5.93 1.15
N ASP A 149 16.81 -6.59 1.34
CA ASP A 149 16.93 -7.79 2.17
C ASP A 149 16.62 -7.50 3.64
N GLU A 150 17.13 -6.39 4.20
CA GLU A 150 16.79 -5.95 5.55
C GLU A 150 15.30 -5.63 5.71
N LEU A 151 14.69 -5.03 4.68
CA LEU A 151 13.26 -4.74 4.65
C LEU A 151 12.44 -6.04 4.61
N ALA A 152 12.83 -7.00 3.78
CA ALA A 152 12.19 -8.31 3.67
C ALA A 152 12.29 -9.10 4.98
N GLN A 153 13.43 -9.03 5.66
CA GLN A 153 13.62 -9.63 6.98
C GLN A 153 12.73 -8.97 8.05
N ARG A 154 12.65 -7.63 8.08
CA ARG A 154 11.75 -6.89 8.99
C ARG A 154 10.28 -7.18 8.73
N ALA A 155 9.87 -7.27 7.46
CA ALA A 155 8.51 -7.64 7.07
C ALA A 155 8.18 -9.07 7.52
N THR A 156 9.10 -10.01 7.33
CA THR A 156 8.94 -11.41 7.77
C THR A 156 8.86 -11.52 9.29
N ALA A 157 9.71 -10.80 10.02
CA ALA A 157 9.67 -10.76 11.48
C ALA A 157 8.35 -10.18 12.00
N THR A 158 7.85 -9.12 11.37
CA THR A 158 6.57 -8.48 11.72
C THR A 158 5.39 -9.42 11.43
N ALA A 159 5.38 -10.08 10.27
CA ALA A 159 4.35 -11.07 9.92
C ALA A 159 4.33 -12.25 10.91
N ARG A 160 5.50 -12.72 11.34
CA ARG A 160 5.61 -13.76 12.38
C ARG A 160 5.06 -13.28 13.73
N ARG A 161 5.34 -12.03 14.11
CA ARG A 161 4.82 -11.44 15.35
C ARG A 161 3.29 -11.35 15.32
N PHE A 162 2.71 -10.83 14.23
CA PHE A 162 1.26 -10.77 14.06
C PHE A 162 0.59 -12.14 14.05
N ARG A 163 1.22 -13.15 13.42
CA ARG A 163 0.70 -14.52 13.48
C ARG A 163 0.67 -15.05 14.91
N LYS A 164 1.73 -14.81 15.69
CA LYS A 164 1.78 -15.20 17.10
C LYS A 164 0.71 -14.48 17.93
N GLU A 165 0.60 -13.16 17.79
CA GLU A 165 -0.43 -12.36 18.46
C GLU A 165 -1.85 -12.86 18.13
N ALA A 166 -2.11 -13.22 16.87
CA ALA A 166 -3.39 -13.79 16.45
C ALA A 166 -3.67 -15.16 17.08
N THR A 167 -2.66 -16.04 17.15
CA THR A 167 -2.78 -17.33 17.85
C THR A 167 -3.04 -17.15 19.34
N ASP A 168 -2.33 -16.24 20.00
CA ASP A 168 -2.50 -15.96 21.42
C ASP A 168 -3.90 -15.39 21.72
N ALA A 169 -4.41 -14.53 20.85
CA ALA A 169 -5.77 -13.99 20.95
C ALA A 169 -6.84 -15.08 20.75
N ALA A 170 -6.65 -16.01 19.81
CA ALA A 170 -7.54 -17.14 19.61
C ALA A 170 -7.60 -18.04 20.86
N ALA A 171 -6.45 -18.37 21.44
CA ALA A 171 -6.38 -19.16 22.67
C ALA A 171 -6.99 -18.42 23.89
N ALA A 172 -6.94 -17.09 23.92
CA ALA A 172 -7.64 -16.30 24.94
C ALA A 172 -9.16 -16.33 24.75
N ALA A 173 -9.64 -16.30 23.50
CA ALA A 173 -11.05 -16.40 23.17
C ALA A 173 -11.62 -17.78 23.53
N GLU A 174 -10.91 -18.86 23.23
CA GLU A 174 -11.31 -20.24 23.62
C GLU A 174 -11.48 -20.36 25.15
N ARG A 175 -10.49 -19.89 25.93
CA ARG A 175 -10.59 -19.88 27.41
C ARG A 175 -11.70 -18.98 27.93
N ALA A 176 -12.08 -17.93 27.21
CA ALA A 176 -13.22 -17.11 27.57
C ALA A 176 -14.54 -17.85 27.31
N ALA A 177 -14.65 -18.58 26.20
CA ALA A 177 -15.80 -19.40 25.87
C ALA A 177 -15.99 -20.54 26.89
N GLU A 178 -14.93 -21.25 27.27
CA GLU A 178 -14.99 -22.29 28.31
C GLU A 178 -15.51 -21.74 29.65
N ARG A 179 -15.04 -20.56 30.06
CA ARG A 179 -15.51 -19.89 31.28
C ARG A 179 -16.98 -19.50 31.18
N ALA A 180 -17.44 -19.06 30.01
CA ALA A 180 -18.84 -18.74 29.78
C ALA A 180 -19.73 -19.98 29.93
N VAL A 181 -19.34 -21.12 29.33
CA VAL A 181 -20.05 -22.39 29.46
C VAL A 181 -20.12 -22.85 30.92
N ALA A 182 -19.01 -22.79 31.65
CA ALA A 182 -18.99 -23.16 33.07
C ALA A 182 -19.91 -22.27 33.93
N ALA A 183 -19.98 -20.97 33.62
CA ALA A 183 -20.88 -20.03 34.28
C ALA A 183 -22.36 -20.32 33.96
N GLU A 184 -22.69 -20.65 32.72
CA GLU A 184 -24.03 -21.04 32.29
C GLU A 184 -24.50 -22.31 33.02
N GLU A 185 -23.64 -23.33 33.12
CA GLU A 185 -23.96 -24.54 33.87
C GLU A 185 -24.17 -24.27 35.38
N ALA A 186 -23.32 -23.43 35.98
CA ALA A 186 -23.46 -23.05 37.38
C ALA A 186 -24.78 -22.30 37.62
N ALA A 187 -25.15 -21.38 36.73
CA ALA A 187 -26.43 -20.68 36.76
C ALA A 187 -27.62 -21.66 36.62
N ALA A 188 -27.53 -22.65 35.72
CA ALA A 188 -28.55 -23.67 35.56
C ALA A 188 -28.74 -24.52 36.83
N ARG A 189 -27.64 -24.93 37.48
CA ARG A 189 -27.66 -25.67 38.76
C ARG A 189 -28.28 -24.83 39.88
N ALA A 190 -27.89 -23.57 40.00
CA ALA A 190 -28.46 -22.65 41.00
C ALA A 190 -29.97 -22.44 40.81
N ASN A 191 -30.42 -22.27 39.56
CA ASN A 191 -31.84 -22.14 39.22
C ASN A 191 -32.63 -23.42 39.56
N ALA A 192 -32.09 -24.59 39.23
CA ALA A 192 -32.73 -25.86 39.57
C ALA A 192 -32.87 -26.04 41.09
N GLN A 193 -31.85 -25.65 41.86
CA GLN A 193 -31.91 -25.69 43.33
C GLN A 193 -32.94 -24.70 43.89
N ALA A 194 -32.97 -23.47 43.39
CA ALA A 194 -33.97 -22.47 43.78
C ALA A 194 -35.40 -22.96 43.51
N GLN A 195 -35.65 -23.58 42.36
CA GLN A 195 -36.96 -24.18 42.04
C GLN A 195 -37.33 -25.32 43.00
N LYS A 196 -36.38 -26.19 43.36
CA LYS A 196 -36.61 -27.26 44.35
C LYS A 196 -36.97 -26.67 45.72
N SER A 197 -36.21 -25.69 46.21
CA SER A 197 -36.50 -25.00 47.49
C SER A 197 -37.86 -24.31 47.48
N HIS A 198 -38.23 -23.63 46.39
CA HIS A 198 -39.56 -23.03 46.26
C HIS A 198 -40.70 -24.05 46.29
N ARG A 199 -40.52 -25.22 45.66
CA ARG A 199 -41.52 -26.30 45.71
C ARG A 199 -41.67 -26.88 47.11
N ALA A 200 -40.55 -27.14 47.81
CA ALA A 200 -40.57 -27.63 49.19
C ALA A 200 -41.25 -26.64 50.14
N ALA A 201 -40.95 -25.33 50.03
CA ALA A 201 -41.58 -24.29 50.83
C ALA A 201 -43.11 -24.18 50.59
N ARG A 202 -43.58 -24.45 49.36
CA ARG A 202 -45.03 -24.47 49.06
C ARG A 202 -45.73 -25.69 49.66
N GLN A 203 -45.10 -26.86 49.64
CA GLN A 203 -45.66 -28.08 50.25
C GLN A 203 -45.75 -27.96 51.78
N HIS A 204 -44.77 -27.35 52.43
CA HIS A 204 -44.74 -27.16 53.88
C HIS A 204 -45.74 -26.12 54.41
N ARG A 205 -46.34 -25.29 53.53
CA ARG A 205 -47.31 -24.25 53.87
C ARG A 205 -48.76 -24.70 53.66
N SER A 206 -48.97 -25.91 53.15
CA SER A 206 -50.27 -26.45 52.71
C SER A 206 -50.71 -27.69 53.50
N GLY A 207 -49.94 -28.09 54.51
CA GLY A 207 -50.30 -29.10 55.51
C GLY A 207 -50.32 -28.47 56.88
#